data_AF-A0A7J2NP12-F1
#
_entry.id   AF-A0A7J2NP12-F1
#
_cell.length_a   1.000
_cell.length_b   1.000
_cell.length_c   1.000
_cell.angle_alpha   90.00
_cell.angle_beta   90.00
_cell.angle_gamma   90.00
#
_symmetry.space_group_name_H-M   'P 1'
#
loop_
_entity.id
_entity.type
_entity.pdbx_description
1 polymer ?
#
loop_
_entity_poly.entity_id
_entity_poly.type
_entity_poly.pdbx_seq_one_letter_code
_entity_poly.pdbx_strand_id
1 'polypeptide(L)'
;MIIPSKEQLKRFLSEIDRSFLVKTVLVFAAFIVPLIILYFVDSGSFNYLWKGRAPYFLFLWLLFLEAILGWKNLKIERTTFWTKKTVLAAVILLLPTVYAVGLNFGLNDAIVEVGRAAGVPAEQFGEWYVTHSWPFSLEYVLFAVFFVASIWLLYGVRGLKTFSVSAFFVGGVGIFYMIDTFYPSGTFTVLQSLVPITTHGV
;
A
#
# COMPACT_ATOMS: atom_id res chain seq x y z
N MET A 1 18.00 -30.35 5.86
CA MET A 1 17.40 -29.10 6.37
C MET A 1 18.00 -28.84 7.75
N ILE A 2 18.95 -27.91 7.86
CA ILE A 2 19.66 -27.63 9.13
C ILE A 2 18.77 -26.69 9.93
N ILE A 3 18.15 -27.19 11.00
CA ILE A 3 17.39 -26.36 11.93
C ILE A 3 18.42 -25.63 12.81
N PRO A 4 18.49 -24.29 12.79
CA PRO A 4 19.44 -23.56 13.61
C PRO A 4 19.14 -23.80 15.10
N SER A 5 20.20 -24.01 15.90
CA SER A 5 20.04 -24.26 17.33
C SER A 5 19.50 -23.01 18.05
N LYS A 6 18.84 -23.19 19.20
CA LYS A 6 18.34 -22.06 20.01
C LYS A 6 19.45 -21.05 20.36
N GLU A 7 20.67 -21.52 20.56
CA GLU A 7 21.86 -20.69 20.81
C GLU A 7 22.26 -19.87 19.57
N GLN A 8 22.21 -20.46 18.37
CA GLN A 8 22.47 -19.74 17.13
C GLN A 8 21.41 -18.65 16.88
N LEU A 9 20.14 -18.97 17.13
CA LEU A 9 19.05 -18.00 17.02
C LEU A 9 19.21 -16.85 18.03
N LYS A 10 19.57 -17.16 19.28
CA LYS A 10 19.78 -16.17 20.34
C LYS A 10 20.98 -15.25 20.02
N ARG A 11 22.07 -15.81 19.50
CA ARG A 11 23.27 -15.04 19.10
C ARG A 11 22.95 -14.13 17.91
N PHE A 12 22.23 -14.64 16.92
CA PHE A 12 21.76 -13.85 15.77
C PHE A 12 20.84 -12.70 16.21
N LEU A 13 19.87 -12.96 17.10
CA LEU A 13 18.97 -11.95 17.66
C LEU A 13 19.71 -10.90 18.51
N SER A 14 20.78 -11.29 19.23
CA SER A 14 21.57 -10.37 20.05
C SER A 14 22.43 -9.39 19.25
N GLU A 15 22.76 -9.72 18.00
CA GLU A 15 23.49 -8.83 17.08
C GLU A 15 22.60 -7.82 16.37
N ILE A 16 21.27 -7.98 16.49
CA ILE A 16 20.30 -7.11 15.83
C ILE A 16 19.97 -5.93 16.75
N ASP A 17 20.02 -4.72 16.18
CA ASP A 17 19.59 -3.51 16.87
C ASP A 17 18.08 -3.59 17.15
N ARG A 18 17.72 -3.67 18.43
CA ARG A 18 16.33 -3.78 18.90
C ARG A 18 15.47 -2.63 18.40
N SER A 19 16.03 -1.42 18.30
CA SER A 19 15.29 -0.24 17.82
C SER A 19 14.94 -0.35 16.34
N PHE A 20 15.86 -0.90 15.55
CA PHE A 20 15.67 -1.17 14.13
C PHE A 20 14.60 -2.26 13.91
N LEU A 21 14.67 -3.37 14.67
CA LEU A 21 13.65 -4.41 14.62
C LEU A 21 12.26 -3.87 14.89
N VAL A 22 12.09 -3.06 15.92
CA VAL A 22 10.79 -2.48 16.28
C VAL A 22 10.25 -1.62 15.14
N LYS A 23 11.07 -0.76 14.53
CA LYS A 23 10.64 0.06 13.38
C LYS A 23 10.18 -0.81 12.21
N THR A 24 10.94 -1.84 11.88
CA THR A 24 10.60 -2.74 10.78
C THR A 24 9.29 -3.48 11.08
N VAL A 25 9.15 -4.04 12.28
CA VAL A 25 7.90 -4.70 12.71
C VAL A 25 6.71 -3.75 12.68
N LEU A 26 6.88 -2.49 13.11
CA LEU A 26 5.82 -1.48 13.05
C LEU A 26 5.39 -1.19 11.61
N VAL A 27 6.33 -1.10 10.67
CA VAL A 27 6.00 -0.95 9.24
C VAL A 27 5.19 -2.13 8.75
N PHE A 28 5.59 -3.37 9.03
CA PHE A 28 4.79 -4.55 8.63
C PHE A 28 3.41 -4.57 9.28
N ALA A 29 3.33 -4.27 10.58
CA ALA A 29 2.08 -4.24 11.32
C ALA A 29 1.11 -3.21 10.74
N ALA A 30 1.60 -2.04 10.32
CA ALA A 30 0.80 -0.96 9.74
C ALA A 30 0.08 -1.35 8.44
N PHE A 31 0.50 -2.41 7.75
CA PHE A 31 -0.19 -2.91 6.55
C PHE A 31 -0.87 -4.25 6.81
N ILE A 32 -0.29 -5.13 7.61
CA ILE A 32 -0.92 -6.43 7.92
C ILE A 32 -2.20 -6.25 8.73
N VAL A 33 -2.17 -5.43 9.79
CA VAL A 33 -3.35 -5.22 10.65
C VAL A 33 -4.56 -4.67 9.88
N PRO A 34 -4.46 -3.57 9.11
CA PRO A 34 -5.62 -3.10 8.35
C PRO A 34 -6.07 -4.12 7.30
N LEU A 35 -5.16 -4.84 6.63
CA LEU A 35 -5.55 -5.85 5.65
C LEU A 35 -6.32 -7.02 6.27
N ILE A 36 -5.95 -7.43 7.49
CA ILE A 36 -6.73 -8.42 8.25
C ILE A 36 -8.13 -7.87 8.56
N ILE A 37 -8.23 -6.63 9.02
CA ILE A 37 -9.54 -5.99 9.30
C ILE A 37 -10.38 -5.95 8.01
N LEU A 38 -9.79 -5.48 6.91
CA LEU A 38 -10.47 -5.40 5.61
C LEU A 38 -10.89 -6.78 5.09
N TYR A 39 -10.11 -7.84 5.35
CA TYR A 39 -10.47 -9.20 5.00
C TYR A 39 -11.70 -9.70 5.77
N PHE A 40 -11.83 -9.33 7.05
CA PHE A 40 -13.03 -9.67 7.83
C PHE A 40 -14.25 -8.85 7.41
N VAL A 41 -14.06 -7.62 6.95
CA VAL A 41 -15.15 -6.73 6.49
C VAL A 41 -15.66 -7.16 5.11
N ASP A 42 -14.75 -7.43 4.17
CA ASP A 42 -15.07 -7.80 2.80
C ASP A 42 -13.98 -8.73 2.25
N SER A 43 -14.10 -10.02 2.56
CA SER A 43 -13.20 -11.05 2.04
C SER A 43 -13.31 -11.22 0.52
N GLY A 44 -14.47 -10.88 -0.06
CA GLY A 44 -14.71 -10.94 -1.50
C GLY A 44 -13.76 -10.05 -2.29
N SER A 45 -13.45 -8.85 -1.77
CA SER A 45 -12.48 -7.94 -2.39
C SER A 45 -11.09 -8.53 -2.62
N PHE A 46 -10.68 -9.54 -1.84
CA PHE A 46 -9.38 -10.20 -1.97
C PHE A 46 -9.33 -11.27 -3.06
N ASN A 47 -10.47 -11.61 -3.69
CA ASN A 47 -10.51 -12.55 -4.82
C ASN A 47 -10.23 -11.86 -6.16
N TYR A 48 -10.27 -10.53 -6.21
CA TYR A 48 -10.09 -9.76 -7.43
C TYR A 48 -8.64 -9.28 -7.58
N LEU A 49 -7.98 -9.73 -8.65
CA LEU A 49 -6.64 -9.27 -9.06
C LEU A 49 -6.67 -7.88 -9.69
N TRP A 50 -7.77 -7.54 -10.37
CA TRP A 50 -8.03 -6.22 -10.92
C TRP A 50 -9.17 -5.56 -10.17
N LYS A 51 -9.04 -4.27 -9.83
CA LYS A 51 -9.98 -3.52 -8.98
C LYS A 51 -10.32 -4.26 -7.68
N GLY A 52 -9.31 -4.80 -7.01
CA GLY A 52 -9.48 -5.52 -5.76
C GLY A 52 -8.27 -5.44 -4.84
N ARG A 53 -8.33 -6.19 -3.74
CA ARG A 53 -7.31 -6.19 -2.67
C ARG A 53 -6.27 -7.30 -2.81
N ALA A 54 -6.43 -8.23 -3.74
CA ALA A 54 -5.45 -9.30 -3.96
C ALA A 54 -4.01 -8.80 -4.23
N PRO A 55 -3.78 -7.70 -4.97
CA PRO A 55 -2.43 -7.16 -5.16
C PRO A 55 -1.68 -6.83 -3.86
N TYR A 56 -2.37 -6.54 -2.76
CA TYR A 56 -1.70 -6.30 -1.48
C TYR A 56 -0.87 -7.50 -0.98
N PHE A 57 -1.22 -8.73 -1.35
CA PHE A 57 -0.40 -9.90 -1.01
C PHE A 57 0.97 -9.84 -1.69
N LEU A 58 1.00 -9.42 -2.96
CA LEU A 58 2.26 -9.23 -3.69
C LEU A 58 3.04 -8.04 -3.12
N PHE A 59 2.37 -6.95 -2.76
CA PHE A 59 3.00 -5.83 -2.05
C PHE A 59 3.67 -6.27 -0.75
N LEU A 60 2.97 -7.02 0.12
CA LEU A 60 3.53 -7.51 1.38
C LEU A 60 4.72 -8.46 1.15
N TRP A 61 4.64 -9.29 0.11
CA TRP A 61 5.73 -10.18 -0.27
C TRP A 61 6.97 -9.40 -0.76
N LEU A 62 6.78 -8.39 -1.61
CA LEU A 62 7.85 -7.50 -2.06
C LEU A 62 8.48 -6.75 -0.89
N LEU A 63 7.65 -6.23 0.02
CA LEU A 63 8.09 -5.52 1.22
C LEU A 63 8.96 -6.42 2.10
N PHE A 64 8.57 -7.68 2.25
CA PHE A 64 9.34 -8.70 2.97
C PHE A 64 10.70 -8.96 2.32
N LEU A 65 10.74 -9.15 0.99
CA LEU A 65 11.99 -9.37 0.28
C LEU A 65 12.92 -8.17 0.36
N GLU A 66 12.40 -6.95 0.15
CA GLU A 66 13.19 -5.72 0.24
C GLU A 66 13.74 -5.49 1.66
N ALA A 67 12.97 -5.82 2.69
CA ALA A 67 13.45 -5.75 4.07
C ALA A 67 14.63 -6.71 4.32
N ILE A 68 14.55 -7.95 3.84
CA ILE A 68 15.62 -8.95 4.02
C ILE A 68 16.86 -8.58 3.20
N LEU A 69 16.68 -8.25 1.92
CA LEU A 69 17.79 -7.92 1.01
C LEU A 69 18.47 -6.60 1.41
N GLY A 70 17.67 -5.64 1.86
CA GLY A 70 18.10 -4.31 2.30
C GLY A 70 18.63 -4.24 3.73
N TRP A 71 18.58 -5.34 4.49
CA TRP A 71 18.83 -5.36 5.94
C TRP A 71 20.13 -4.67 6.36
N LYS A 72 21.21 -4.92 5.61
CA LYS A 72 22.53 -4.31 5.87
C LYS A 72 22.56 -2.80 5.63
N ASN A 73 21.84 -2.33 4.61
CA ASN A 73 21.76 -0.91 4.25
C ASN A 73 20.94 -0.11 5.27
N LEU A 74 19.92 -0.75 5.85
CA LEU A 74 19.03 -0.15 6.83
C LEU A 74 19.66 -0.05 8.24
N LYS A 75 20.55 -1.00 8.61
CA LYS A 75 21.23 -1.04 9.92
C LYS A 75 22.20 0.13 10.16
N ILE A 76 22.70 0.77 9.11
CA ILE A 76 23.74 1.80 9.19
C ILE A 76 23.19 3.13 9.75
N GLU A 77 21.87 3.35 9.73
CA GLU A 77 21.26 4.53 10.33
C GLU A 77 20.92 4.30 11.81
N ARG A 78 21.87 4.63 12.71
CA ARG A 78 21.58 4.84 14.13
C ARG A 78 20.64 6.04 14.29
N THR A 79 19.35 5.79 14.20
CA THR A 79 18.32 6.80 14.38
C THR A 79 17.77 6.66 15.80
N THR A 80 18.02 7.65 16.64
CA THR A 80 17.47 7.76 18.00
C THR A 80 15.97 7.47 17.97
N PHE A 81 15.49 6.58 18.84
CA PHE A 81 14.13 6.04 18.77
C PHE A 81 13.03 7.08 19.05
N TRP A 82 13.34 8.13 19.81
CA TRP A 82 12.38 9.18 20.22
C TRP A 82 12.69 10.53 19.58
N THR A 83 12.53 10.64 18.26
CA THR A 83 12.56 11.94 17.58
C THR A 83 11.17 12.38 17.14
N LYS A 84 10.96 13.69 16.92
CA LYS A 84 9.72 14.23 16.35
C LYS A 84 9.33 13.51 15.04
N LYS A 85 10.32 13.12 14.22
CA LYS A 85 10.11 12.35 12.98
C LYS A 85 9.56 10.95 13.26
N THR A 86 10.07 10.28 14.29
CA THR A 86 9.61 8.92 14.66
C THR A 86 8.20 8.94 15.24
N VAL A 87 7.85 9.98 16.02
CA VAL A 87 6.47 10.18 16.50
C VAL A 87 5.52 10.45 15.34
N LEU A 88 5.89 11.34 14.42
CA LEU A 88 5.08 11.60 13.22
C LEU A 88 4.92 10.34 12.36
N ALA A 89 5.98 9.56 12.17
CA ALA A 89 5.92 8.29 11.46
C ALA A 89 4.97 7.30 12.16
N ALA A 90 5.01 7.20 13.49
CA ALA A 90 4.09 6.35 14.24
C ALA A 90 2.63 6.76 14.03
N VAL A 91 2.32 8.06 14.01
CA VAL A 91 0.96 8.55 13.71
C VAL A 91 0.55 8.16 12.29
N ILE A 92 1.42 8.34 11.30
CA ILE A 92 1.11 7.98 9.90
C ILE A 92 0.91 6.46 9.75
N LEU A 93 1.71 5.64 10.44
CA LEU A 93 1.57 4.18 10.45
C LEU A 93 0.25 3.69 11.06
N LEU A 94 -0.46 4.52 11.85
CA LEU A 94 -1.79 4.19 12.36
C LEU A 94 -2.90 4.50 11.36
N LEU A 95 -2.67 5.40 10.38
CA LEU A 95 -3.70 5.84 9.44
C LEU A 95 -4.31 4.70 8.59
N PRO A 96 -3.55 3.71 8.08
CA PRO A 96 -4.14 2.55 7.41
C PRO A 96 -5.15 1.79 8.29
N THR A 97 -4.84 1.61 9.58
CA THR A 97 -5.75 0.96 10.53
C THR A 97 -6.98 1.81 10.81
N VAL A 98 -6.79 3.12 11.02
CA VAL A 98 -7.91 4.07 11.19
C VAL A 98 -8.83 4.06 9.98
N TYR A 99 -8.26 4.03 8.77
CA TYR A 99 -9.02 3.90 7.53
C TYR A 99 -9.85 2.61 7.51
N ALA A 100 -9.22 1.45 7.75
CA ALA A 100 -9.89 0.15 7.70
C ALA A 100 -11.02 0.02 8.73
N VAL A 101 -10.81 0.53 9.94
CA VAL A 101 -11.86 0.59 10.97
C VAL A 101 -12.96 1.56 10.56
N GLY A 102 -12.58 2.77 10.12
CA GLY A 102 -13.48 3.85 9.76
C GLY A 102 -14.48 3.49 8.67
N LEU A 103 -14.15 2.58 7.75
CA LEU A 103 -15.08 2.10 6.73
C LEU A 103 -16.39 1.56 7.33
N ASN A 104 -16.36 0.99 8.53
CA ASN A 104 -17.55 0.50 9.24
C ASN A 104 -18.33 1.59 10.00
N PHE A 105 -17.78 2.80 10.11
CA PHE A 105 -18.34 3.93 10.85
C PHE A 105 -18.73 5.09 9.92
N GLY A 106 -19.17 4.79 8.70
CA GLY A 106 -19.66 5.78 7.73
C GLY A 106 -18.59 6.43 6.85
N LEU A 107 -17.31 6.09 7.03
CA LEU A 107 -16.26 6.57 6.10
C LEU A 107 -16.49 6.08 4.68
N ASN A 108 -17.05 4.87 4.49
CA ASN A 108 -17.36 4.35 3.17
C ASN A 108 -18.36 5.24 2.43
N ASP A 109 -19.43 5.65 3.09
CA ASP A 109 -20.46 6.53 2.50
C ASP A 109 -19.86 7.89 2.12
N ALA A 110 -19.01 8.46 2.99
CA ALA A 110 -18.29 9.70 2.70
C ALA A 110 -17.35 9.55 1.49
N ILE A 111 -16.63 8.43 1.38
CA ILE A 111 -15.76 8.15 0.22
C ILE A 111 -16.60 8.06 -1.06
N VAL A 112 -17.75 7.38 -1.02
CA VAL A 112 -18.67 7.27 -2.16
C VAL A 112 -19.18 8.65 -2.58
N GLU A 113 -19.59 9.49 -1.63
CA GLU A 113 -20.05 10.86 -1.91
C GLU A 113 -18.94 11.71 -2.55
N VAL A 114 -17.71 11.63 -2.03
CA VAL A 114 -16.54 12.29 -2.63
C VAL A 114 -16.29 11.78 -4.04
N GLY A 115 -16.46 10.48 -4.30
CA GLY A 115 -16.32 9.90 -5.65
C GLY A 115 -17.35 10.46 -6.63
N ARG A 116 -18.60 10.62 -6.20
CA ARG A 116 -19.65 11.26 -7.02
C ARG A 116 -19.29 12.73 -7.31
N ALA A 117 -18.89 13.47 -6.29
CA ALA A 117 -18.48 14.87 -6.43
C ALA A 117 -17.23 15.04 -7.32
N ALA A 118 -16.32 14.08 -7.29
CA ALA A 118 -15.12 14.05 -8.13
C ALA A 118 -15.42 13.70 -9.60
N GLY A 119 -16.64 13.29 -9.94
CA GLY A 119 -17.06 12.97 -11.30
C GLY A 119 -16.73 11.54 -11.75
N VAL A 120 -16.65 10.58 -10.82
CA VAL A 120 -16.55 9.16 -11.19
C VAL A 120 -17.80 8.79 -12.02
N PRO A 121 -17.65 8.19 -13.22
CA PRO A 121 -18.71 8.13 -14.24
C PRO A 121 -19.74 7.02 -13.97
N ALA A 122 -20.43 7.11 -12.82
CA ALA A 122 -21.45 6.15 -12.37
C ALA A 122 -22.63 6.03 -13.34
N GLU A 123 -23.09 7.16 -13.88
CA GLU A 123 -24.27 7.20 -14.77
C GLU A 123 -24.01 6.49 -16.09
N GLN A 124 -22.76 6.51 -16.57
CA GLN A 124 -22.38 5.96 -17.87
C GLN A 124 -21.92 4.51 -17.79
N PHE A 125 -21.19 4.14 -16.73
CA PHE A 125 -20.56 2.82 -16.59
C PHE A 125 -21.08 1.98 -15.41
N GLY A 126 -22.02 2.52 -14.64
CA GLY A 126 -22.70 1.84 -13.53
C GLY A 126 -22.17 2.22 -12.14
N GLU A 127 -23.03 2.04 -11.14
CA GLU A 127 -22.75 2.37 -9.72
C GLU A 127 -21.56 1.61 -9.12
N TRP A 128 -21.17 0.47 -9.71
CA TRP A 128 -20.00 -0.30 -9.27
C TRP A 128 -18.70 0.53 -9.29
N TYR A 129 -18.57 1.47 -10.23
CA TYR A 129 -17.38 2.31 -10.33
C TYR A 129 -17.22 3.24 -9.14
N VAL A 130 -18.33 3.81 -8.65
CA VAL A 130 -18.30 4.71 -7.50
C VAL A 130 -18.28 3.94 -6.18
N THR A 131 -19.00 2.82 -6.12
CA THR A 131 -19.18 2.07 -4.86
C THR A 131 -18.04 1.10 -4.57
N HIS A 132 -17.28 0.65 -5.57
CA HIS A 132 -16.20 -0.32 -5.40
C HIS A 132 -14.88 0.14 -6.03
N SER A 133 -14.86 0.44 -7.33
CA SER A 133 -13.60 0.78 -8.02
C SER A 133 -12.95 2.05 -7.47
N TRP A 134 -13.75 3.07 -7.16
CA TRP A 134 -13.30 4.31 -6.56
C TRP A 134 -12.72 4.09 -5.16
N PRO A 135 -13.43 3.50 -4.18
CA PRO A 135 -12.87 3.21 -2.87
C PRO A 135 -11.56 2.41 -2.93
N PHE A 136 -11.48 1.38 -3.77
CA PHE A 136 -10.23 0.62 -3.91
C PHE A 136 -9.10 1.48 -4.50
N SER A 137 -9.35 2.25 -5.56
CA SER A 137 -8.32 3.13 -6.12
C SER A 137 -7.80 4.16 -5.10
N LEU A 138 -8.70 4.75 -4.31
CA LEU A 138 -8.35 5.70 -3.25
C LEU A 138 -7.57 5.01 -2.14
N GLU A 139 -8.00 3.82 -1.71
CA GLU A 139 -7.33 3.00 -0.69
C GLU A 139 -5.86 2.76 -1.03
N TYR A 140 -5.57 2.28 -2.25
CA TYR A 140 -4.20 2.03 -2.70
C TYR A 140 -3.36 3.32 -2.74
N VAL A 141 -3.92 4.43 -3.22
CA VAL A 141 -3.21 5.72 -3.27
C VAL A 141 -2.90 6.21 -1.85
N LEU A 142 -3.86 6.16 -0.93
CA LEU A 142 -3.66 6.53 0.47
C LEU A 142 -2.61 5.64 1.14
N PHE A 143 -2.70 4.32 0.96
CA PHE A 143 -1.76 3.37 1.56
C PHE A 143 -0.36 3.55 0.97
N ALA A 144 -0.23 3.86 -0.31
CA ALA A 144 1.04 4.20 -0.94
C ALA A 144 1.66 5.49 -0.33
N VAL A 145 0.86 6.53 -0.15
CA VAL A 145 1.31 7.80 0.48
C VAL A 145 1.76 7.55 1.91
N PHE A 146 0.96 6.83 2.71
CA PHE A 146 1.32 6.50 4.09
C PHE A 146 2.57 5.63 4.18
N PHE A 147 2.73 4.67 3.26
CA PHE A 147 3.93 3.84 3.16
C PHE A 147 5.17 4.68 2.88
N VAL A 148 5.17 5.45 1.79
CA VAL A 148 6.31 6.27 1.36
C VAL A 148 6.68 7.30 2.44
N ALA A 149 5.69 7.99 3.01
CA ALA A 149 5.92 8.95 4.08
C ALA A 149 6.54 8.29 5.33
N SER A 150 6.02 7.14 5.74
CA SER A 150 6.54 6.41 6.91
C SER A 150 7.97 5.92 6.68
N ILE A 151 8.27 5.34 5.51
CA ILE A 151 9.62 4.89 5.16
C ILE A 151 10.59 6.06 5.15
N TRP A 152 10.21 7.19 4.53
CA TRP A 152 11.05 8.37 4.48
C TRP A 152 11.36 8.94 5.88
N LEU A 153 10.37 8.98 6.77
CA LEU A 153 10.55 9.49 8.13
C LEU A 153 11.37 8.56 9.02
N LEU A 154 11.25 7.24 8.84
CA LEU A 154 11.94 6.24 9.67
C LEU A 154 13.37 5.94 9.22
N TYR A 155 13.62 5.92 7.92
CA TYR A 155 14.85 5.41 7.29
C TYR A 155 15.45 6.38 6.25
N GLY A 156 14.89 7.58 6.11
CA GLY A 156 15.37 8.58 5.18
C GLY A 156 15.29 8.16 3.71
N VAL A 157 16.11 8.82 2.88
CA VAL A 157 16.19 8.56 1.43
C VAL A 157 16.76 7.16 1.14
N ARG A 158 17.60 6.63 2.04
CA ARG A 158 18.13 5.25 1.93
C ARG A 158 17.02 4.22 2.08
N GLY A 159 16.08 4.44 2.99
CA GLY A 159 14.85 3.65 3.10
C GLY A 159 14.06 3.66 1.80
N LEU A 160 13.81 4.84 1.22
CA LEU A 160 13.08 4.95 -0.05
C LEU A 160 13.74 4.19 -1.20
N LYS A 161 15.08 4.20 -1.28
CA LYS A 161 15.82 3.39 -2.26
C LYS A 161 15.67 1.89 -2.00
N THR A 162 15.69 1.51 -0.72
CA THR A 162 15.61 0.11 -0.28
C THR A 162 14.24 -0.50 -0.54
N PHE A 163 13.17 0.29 -0.36
CA PHE A 163 11.78 -0.12 -0.52
C PHE A 163 11.13 0.41 -1.80
N SER A 164 11.95 0.66 -2.83
CA SER A 164 11.51 1.35 -4.04
C SER A 164 10.57 0.48 -4.88
N VAL A 165 10.76 -0.84 -4.89
CA VAL A 165 9.93 -1.79 -5.64
C VAL A 165 8.56 -1.89 -4.98
N SER A 166 8.49 -2.01 -3.65
CA SER A 166 7.20 -2.04 -2.93
C SER A 166 6.44 -0.72 -3.10
N ALA A 167 7.12 0.42 -2.97
CA ALA A 167 6.52 1.74 -3.16
C ALA A 167 5.98 1.93 -4.57
N PHE A 168 6.77 1.56 -5.58
CA PHE A 168 6.36 1.62 -6.98
C PHE A 168 5.19 0.68 -7.26
N PHE A 169 5.19 -0.53 -6.69
CA PHE A 169 4.13 -1.49 -6.90
C PHE A 169 2.79 -1.01 -6.33
N VAL A 170 2.72 -0.65 -5.04
CA VAL A 170 1.46 -0.21 -4.41
C VAL A 170 0.97 1.11 -5.01
N GLY A 171 1.88 2.06 -5.26
CA GLY A 171 1.55 3.33 -5.90
C GLY A 171 1.11 3.15 -7.35
N GLY A 172 1.79 2.30 -8.10
CA GLY A 172 1.48 1.98 -9.49
C GLY A 172 0.10 1.34 -9.61
N VAL A 173 -0.21 0.32 -8.81
CA VAL A 173 -1.54 -0.29 -8.76
C VAL A 173 -2.61 0.75 -8.43
N GLY A 174 -2.38 1.61 -7.43
CA GLY A 174 -3.30 2.69 -7.08
C GLY A 174 -3.55 3.67 -8.22
N ILE A 175 -2.50 4.11 -8.92
CA ILE A 175 -2.60 5.02 -10.06
C ILE A 175 -3.34 4.36 -11.23
N PHE A 176 -3.01 3.12 -11.59
CA PHE A 176 -3.70 2.40 -12.66
C PHE A 176 -5.18 2.18 -12.33
N TYR A 177 -5.49 1.82 -11.08
CA TYR A 177 -6.86 1.73 -10.63
C TYR A 177 -7.55 3.09 -10.69
N MET A 178 -6.88 4.18 -10.31
CA MET A 178 -7.45 5.53 -10.38
C MET A 178 -7.79 5.92 -11.82
N ILE A 179 -6.85 5.73 -12.76
CA ILE A 179 -7.06 6.01 -14.18
C ILE A 179 -8.24 5.19 -14.71
N ASP A 180 -8.26 3.89 -14.46
CA ASP A 180 -9.34 3.01 -14.92
C ASP A 180 -10.67 3.29 -14.19
N THR A 181 -10.67 3.99 -13.05
CA THR A 181 -11.91 4.38 -12.34
C THR A 181 -12.57 5.55 -13.05
N PHE A 182 -11.78 6.53 -13.50
CA PHE A 182 -12.29 7.71 -14.22
C PHE A 182 -12.44 7.49 -15.72
N TYR A 183 -11.62 6.60 -16.30
CA TYR A 183 -11.58 6.32 -17.72
C TYR A 183 -11.65 4.80 -17.98
N PRO A 184 -12.76 4.16 -17.61
CA PRO A 184 -12.92 2.72 -17.76
C PRO A 184 -12.83 2.27 -19.21
N SER A 185 -12.46 1.01 -19.41
CA SER A 185 -12.32 0.36 -20.72
C SER A 185 -11.37 1.09 -21.67
N GLY A 186 -10.37 1.78 -21.13
CA GLY A 186 -9.35 2.47 -21.92
C GLY A 186 -9.87 3.70 -22.64
N THR A 187 -10.96 4.32 -22.19
CA THR A 187 -11.47 5.62 -22.68
C THR A 187 -10.51 6.80 -22.45
N PHE A 188 -9.34 6.55 -21.86
CA PHE A 188 -8.28 7.53 -21.70
C PHE A 188 -7.67 7.90 -23.06
N THR A 189 -8.29 8.88 -23.71
CA THR A 189 -8.04 9.32 -25.09
C THR A 189 -6.59 9.71 -25.38
N VAL A 190 -5.83 10.16 -24.38
CA VAL A 190 -4.41 10.49 -24.54
C VAL A 190 -3.60 9.26 -24.93
N LEU A 191 -3.82 8.10 -24.31
CA LEU A 191 -3.14 6.86 -24.70
C LEU A 191 -3.70 6.32 -26.03
N GLN A 192 -5.00 6.49 -26.29
CA GLN A 192 -5.59 6.12 -27.58
C GLN A 192 -4.98 6.92 -28.75
N SER A 193 -4.61 8.19 -28.53
CA SER A 193 -3.98 9.04 -29.55
C SER A 193 -2.59 8.58 -29.99
N LEU A 194 -1.94 7.72 -29.19
CA LEU A 194 -0.63 7.13 -29.50
C LEU A 194 -0.76 5.78 -30.21
N VAL A 195 -1.97 5.20 -30.29
CA VAL A 195 -2.21 3.94 -30.98
C VAL A 195 -2.42 4.20 -32.48
N PRO A 196 -1.73 3.48 -33.37
CA PRO A 196 -1.97 3.57 -34.80
C PRO A 196 -3.43 3.24 -35.15
N ILE A 197 -4.03 4.08 -36.00
CA ILE A 197 -5.44 4.06 -36.41
C ILE A 197 -5.86 2.69 -37.03
N THR A 198 -4.90 1.84 -37.40
CA THR A 198 -5.09 0.53 -38.04
C THR A 198 -5.72 -0.55 -37.16
N THR A 199 -6.04 -0.27 -35.90
CA THR A 199 -6.70 -1.24 -34.98
C THR A 199 -8.16 -0.90 -34.68
N HIS A 200 -8.68 0.21 -35.17
CA HIS A 200 -10.12 0.48 -35.16
C HIS A 200 -10.77 -0.33 -36.28
N GLY A 201 -11.25 -1.52 -35.95
CA GLY A 201 -12.08 -2.32 -36.85
C GLY A 201 -13.32 -1.52 -37.24
N VAL A 202 -13.54 -1.42 -38.56
CA VAL A 202 -14.80 -0.99 -39.18
C VAL A 202 -15.88 -2.03 -38.89
#